data_AF-A0A974NZ83-F1
#
_entry.id   AF-A0A974NZ83-F1
#
_cell.length_a   1.000
_cell.length_b   1.000
_cell.length_c   1.000
_cell.angle_alpha   90.00
_cell.angle_beta   90.00
_cell.angle_gamma   90.00
#
_symmetry.space_group_name_H-M   'P 1'
#
loop_
_entity.id
_entity.type
_entity.pdbx_description
1 polymer ?
#
loop_
_entity_poly.entity_id
_entity_poly.type
_entity_poly.pdbx_seq_one_letter_code
_entity_poly.pdbx_strand_id
1 'polypeptide(L)' 'MKQFLFVVGEEGIGLEELAYLLEKSTAKTYEELTKLKEHYASDNKSALNILEVGNHFCLNNEEKNMPHY' A
#
# COMPACT_ATOMS: atom_id res chain seq x y z
N MET A 1 -7.75 4.68 5.34
CA MET A 1 -6.83 4.22 4.27
C MET A 1 -6.01 2.98 4.69
N LYS A 2 -5.20 3.03 5.76
CA LYS A 2 -4.43 1.86 6.25
C LYS A 2 -5.25 0.57 6.39
N GLN A 3 -6.48 0.66 6.92
CA GLN A 3 -7.37 -0.49 7.10
C GLN A 3 -7.87 -1.10 5.77
N PHE A 4 -8.03 -0.30 4.71
CA PHE A 4 -8.49 -0.78 3.41
C PHE A 4 -7.40 -1.62 2.71
N LEU A 5 -6.15 -1.13 2.70
CA LEU A 5 -5.05 -1.93 2.17
C LEU A 5 -4.84 -3.22 2.98
N PHE A 6 -5.14 -3.21 4.29
CA PHE A 6 -5.04 -4.41 5.13
C PHE A 6 -6.11 -5.46 4.79
N VAL A 7 -7.33 -5.01 4.45
CA VAL A 7 -8.42 -5.90 3.99
C VAL A 7 -8.10 -6.50 2.62
N VAL A 8 -7.47 -5.73 1.75
CA VAL A 8 -7.08 -6.14 0.40
C VAL A 8 -5.86 -7.09 0.41
N GLY A 9 -4.94 -6.91 1.37
CA GLY A 9 -3.82 -7.83 1.59
C GLY A 9 -2.91 -8.00 0.36
N GLU A 10 -2.65 -9.26 -0.01
CA GLU A 10 -1.74 -9.65 -1.09
C GLU A 10 -2.33 -9.49 -2.50
N GLU A 11 -3.66 -9.46 -2.64
CA GLU A 11 -4.31 -9.33 -3.95
C GLU A 11 -4.11 -7.94 -4.56
N GLY A 12 -3.91 -6.92 -3.72
CA GLY A 12 -3.73 -5.54 -4.15
C GLY A 12 -5.02 -4.86 -4.60
N ILE A 13 -4.99 -3.53 -4.57
CA ILE A 13 -6.13 -2.70 -4.98
C ILE A 13 -5.68 -1.65 -5.99
N GLY A 14 -6.49 -1.48 -7.04
CA GLY A 14 -6.27 -0.44 -8.04
C GLY A 14 -6.42 0.96 -7.47
N LEU A 15 -5.71 1.95 -8.04
CA LEU A 15 -5.86 3.35 -7.63
C LEU A 15 -7.31 3.84 -7.72
N GLU A 16 -8.01 3.46 -8.78
CA GLU A 16 -9.39 3.85 -9.07
C GLU A 16 -10.37 3.22 -8.09
N GLU A 17 -10.23 1.92 -7.82
CA GLU A 17 -11.02 1.20 -6.81
C GLU A 17 -10.79 1.78 -5.41
N LEU A 18 -9.54 2.07 -5.07
CA LEU A 18 -9.19 2.68 -3.79
C LEU A 18 -9.76 4.10 -3.67
N ALA A 19 -9.72 4.87 -4.75
CA ALA A 19 -10.31 6.20 -4.81
C ALA A 19 -11.84 6.15 -4.68
N TYR A 20 -12.47 5.16 -5.30
CA TYR A 20 -13.90 4.89 -5.17
C TYR A 20 -14.27 4.52 -3.73
N LEU A 21 -13.56 3.56 -3.10
CA LEU A 21 -13.78 3.16 -1.71
C LEU A 21 -13.56 4.29 -0.71
N LEU A 22 -12.62 5.19 -1.00
CA LEU A 22 -12.32 6.35 -0.17
C LEU A 22 -13.18 7.57 -0.49
N GLU A 23 -14.06 7.48 -1.49
CA GLU A 23 -14.90 8.56 -2.02
C GLU A 23 -14.08 9.83 -2.33
N LYS A 24 -12.90 9.63 -2.94
CA LYS A 24 -11.91 10.67 -3.26
C LYS A 24 -11.51 10.62 -4.73
N SER A 25 -10.86 11.69 -5.19
CA SER A 25 -10.22 11.66 -6.52
C SER A 25 -8.97 10.78 -6.50
N THR A 26 -8.69 10.12 -7.63
CA THR A 26 -7.48 9.32 -7.84
C THR A 26 -6.20 10.10 -7.51
N ALA A 27 -6.15 11.40 -7.86
CA ALA A 27 -5.04 12.28 -7.50
C ALA A 27 -4.84 12.38 -5.98
N LYS A 28 -5.90 12.69 -5.21
CA LYS A 28 -5.80 12.77 -3.74
C LYS A 28 -5.45 11.42 -3.12
N THR A 29 -6.02 10.34 -3.65
CA THR A 29 -5.72 8.97 -3.20
C THR A 29 -4.26 8.64 -3.43
N TYR A 30 -3.70 9.00 -4.59
CA TYR A 30 -2.29 8.77 -4.92
C TYR A 30 -1.36 9.57 -4.02
N GLU A 31 -1.66 10.85 -3.76
CA GLU A 31 -0.89 11.68 -2.83
C GLU A 31 -0.84 11.08 -1.43
N GLU A 32 -1.99 10.65 -0.90
CA GLU A 32 -2.08 10.06 0.43
C GLU A 32 -1.40 8.69 0.50
N LEU A 33 -1.48 7.90 -0.58
CA LEU A 33 -0.80 6.62 -0.69
C LEU A 33 0.73 6.79 -0.75
N THR A 34 1.21 7.82 -1.45
CA THR A 34 2.64 8.15 -1.53
C THR A 34 3.18 8.51 -0.15
N LYS A 35 2.51 9.41 0.57
CA LYS A 35 2.87 9.74 1.97
C LYS A 35 2.87 8.52 2.86
N LEU A 36 1.89 7.63 2.66
CA LEU A 36 1.75 6.42 3.45
C LEU A 36 2.91 5.44 3.17
N LYS A 37 3.29 5.29 1.90
CA LYS A 37 4.45 4.49 1.46
C LYS A 37 5.75 5.05 2.03
N GLU A 38 5.97 6.36 1.99
CA GLU A 38 7.13 7.02 2.60
C GLU A 38 7.18 6.83 4.12
N HIS A 39 6.02 6.90 4.78
CA HIS A 39 5.92 6.65 6.21
C HIS A 39 6.29 5.20 6.56
N TYR A 40 5.82 4.22 5.79
CA TYR A 40 6.19 2.82 5.98
C TYR A 40 7.68 2.56 5.69
N ALA A 41 8.24 3.17 4.64
CA ALA A 41 9.66 3.06 4.32
C ALA A 41 10.57 3.72 5.37
N SER A 42 10.09 4.75 6.06
CA SER A 42 10.84 5.44 7.12
C SER A 42 10.67 4.79 8.49
N ASP A 43 9.61 4.00 8.68
CA ASP A 43 9.30 3.32 9.93
C ASP A 43 10.00 1.97 9.99
N ASN A 44 11.26 1.97 10.46
CA ASN A 44 12.11 0.78 10.61
C ASN A 44 11.58 -0.26 11.64
N LYS A 45 10.37 -0.05 12.19
CA LYS A 45 9.64 -0.98 13.07
C LYS A 45 8.45 -1.62 12.36
N SER A 46 7.98 -1.03 11.28
CA SER A 46 6.92 -1.57 10.46
C SER A 46 7.57 -2.49 9.43
N ALA A 47 7.42 -3.80 9.61
CA ALA A 47 7.79 -4.76 8.58
C ALA A 47 6.91 -4.61 7.31
N LEU A 48 5.93 -3.71 7.31
CA LEU A 48 5.00 -3.48 6.21
C LEU A 48 5.56 -2.44 5.22
N ASN A 49 5.53 -2.78 3.95
CA ASN A 49 5.83 -1.91 2.82
C ASN A 49 4.65 -1.89 1.84
N ILE A 50 4.47 -0.77 1.13
CA ILE A 50 3.50 -0.67 0.05
C ILE A 50 4.24 -0.91 -1.28
N LEU A 51 3.85 -1.97 -1.98
CA LEU A 51 4.33 -2.27 -3.33
C LEU A 51 3.37 -1.70 -4.37
N GLU A 52 3.94 -1.09 -5.39
CA GLU A 52 3.23 -0.54 -6.54
C GLU A 52 3.57 -1.41 -7.76
N VAL A 53 2.57 -2.09 -8.30
CA VAL A 53 2.70 -2.97 -9.46
C VAL A 53 1.76 -2.46 -10.55
N GLY A 54 2.29 -1.58 -11.41
CA GLY A 54 1.49 -0.89 -12.43
C GLY A 54 0.44 0.02 -11.78
N ASN A 55 -0.84 -0.30 -11.99
CA ASN A 55 -1.95 0.49 -11.44
C ASN A 55 -2.51 -0.05 -10.10
N HIS A 56 -1.86 -1.07 -9.53
CA HIS A 56 -2.28 -1.74 -8.29
C HIS A 56 -1.30 -1.51 -7.15
N PHE A 57 -1.84 -1.43 -5.94
CA PHE A 57 -1.09 -1.24 -4.70
C PHE A 57 -1.39 -2.36 -3.72
N CYS A 58 -0.34 -3.04 -3.24
CA CYS A 58 -0.44 -4.12 -2.26
C CYS A 58 0.32 -3.77 -0.99
N LEU A 59 -0.16 -4.25 0.16
CA LEU A 59 0.67 -4.32 1.35
C LEU A 59 1.50 -5.59 1.29
N ASN A 60 2.81 -5.45 1.43
CA ASN A 60 3.73 -6.55 1.55
C ASN A 60 4.49 -6.47 2.87
N ASN A 61 4.93 -7.60 3.39
CA ASN A 61 5.82 -7.65 4.54
C ASN A 61 7.25 -7.85 4.05
N GLU A 62 8.18 -6.96 4.38
CA GLU A 62 9.61 -7.06 4.04
C GLU A 62 10.23 -8.35 4.57
N GLU A 63 9.77 -8.83 5.73
CA GLU A 63 10.24 -10.09 6.32
C GLU A 63 9.92 -11.30 5.42
N LYS A 64 8.82 -11.24 4.65
CA LYS A 64 8.41 -12.31 3.72
C LYS A 64 9.33 -12.43 2.49
N ASN A 65 10.12 -11.40 2.21
CA ASN A 65 11.06 -11.37 1.08
C ASN A 65 12.51 -11.68 1.48
N MET A 66 12.80 -12.01 2.75
CA MET A 66 14.11 -12.56 3.08
C MET A 66 14.20 -14.00 2.57
N PRO A 67 15.11 -14.32 1.63
CA PRO A 67 15.36 -15.71 1.28
C PRO A 67 15.88 -16.42 2.54
N HIS A 68 15.14 -17.45 2.99
CA HIS A 68 15.66 -18.39 3.97
C HIS A 68 16.92 -19.05 3.36
N TYR A 69 18.09 -18.61 3.79
CA TYR A 69 19.39 -19.18 3.41
C TYR A 69 19.78 -20.31 4.35
#